data_AF-A0AA35TRR9-F1
#
_entry.id   AF-A0AA35TRR9-F1
#
_cell.length_a   1.000
_cell.length_b   1.000
_cell.length_c   1.000
_cell.angle_alpha   90.00
_cell.angle_beta   90.00
_cell.angle_gamma   90.00
#
_symmetry.space_group_name_H-M   'P 1'
#
loop_
_entity.id
_entity.type
_entity.pdbx_description
1 polymer ?
#
loop_
_entity_poly.entity_id
_entity_poly.type
_entity_poly.pdbx_seq_one_letter_code
_entity_poly.pdbx_strand_id
1 'polypeptide(L)'
;MQPLPQAGVDFLTLGSKHAVHPSLYQFLPSNTMCTSVSELEALYNSKSVVATTCLGVNHAVFSRRTFDYCIVDEASQLTLPVSLGPLRCAAVFVLVGDHYQLPPLVRDSEARHQQTKIKEALINLPLTQSENHVEVNTVDRYQGRDKDCIIISYVRNNPNKNVGNLLCDWRRVNVALTRARHKMVMVGSLSTLSSSPPLLSLIHLLTDKHWTTDIID
;
A
#
# COMPACT_ATOMS: atom_id res chain seq x y z
N MET A 1 -9.90 -10.95 -1.60
CA MET A 1 -9.54 -11.04 -3.02
C MET A 1 -8.87 -12.38 -3.26
N GLN A 2 -9.55 -13.30 -3.95
CA GLN A 2 -8.80 -14.30 -4.70
C GLN A 2 -8.01 -13.54 -5.78
N PRO A 3 -6.70 -13.79 -5.97
CA PRO A 3 -5.95 -13.21 -7.07
C PRO A 3 -6.64 -13.48 -8.42
N LEU A 4 -6.59 -12.52 -9.35
CA LEU A 4 -7.24 -12.63 -10.68
C LEU A 4 -7.09 -14.00 -11.39
N PRO A 5 -5.93 -14.69 -11.37
CA PRO A 5 -5.79 -16.03 -11.96
C PRO A 5 -6.71 -17.10 -11.35
N GLN A 6 -7.05 -16.98 -10.06
CA GLN A 6 -7.95 -17.92 -9.36
C GLN A 6 -9.44 -17.63 -9.66
N ALA A 7 -9.76 -16.42 -10.12
CA ALA A 7 -11.11 -16.03 -10.54
C ALA A 7 -11.41 -16.40 -12.01
N GLY A 8 -10.49 -17.09 -12.70
CA GLY A 8 -10.63 -17.44 -14.12
C GLY A 8 -10.51 -16.26 -15.09
N VAL A 9 -10.09 -15.09 -14.61
CA VAL A 9 -9.90 -13.90 -15.45
C VAL A 9 -8.58 -13.99 -16.20
N ASP A 10 -8.64 -13.79 -17.51
CA ASP A 10 -7.48 -13.77 -18.41
C ASP A 10 -7.05 -12.32 -18.67
N PHE A 11 -5.77 -12.01 -18.44
CA PHE A 11 -5.25 -10.64 -18.42
C PHE A 11 -3.79 -10.57 -18.88
N LEU A 12 -3.36 -9.40 -19.34
CA LEU A 12 -1.97 -9.11 -19.71
C LEU A 12 -1.28 -8.37 -18.56
N THR A 13 -0.08 -8.78 -18.17
CA THR A 13 0.76 -8.07 -17.18
C THR A 13 1.90 -7.34 -17.87
N LEU A 14 2.06 -6.04 -17.60
CA LEU A 14 3.10 -5.21 -18.22
C LEU A 14 4.10 -4.71 -17.17
N GLY A 15 5.36 -5.13 -17.33
CA GLY A 15 6.49 -4.72 -16.52
C GLY A 15 7.75 -5.53 -16.84
N SER A 16 8.86 -5.19 -16.20
CA SER A 16 10.07 -6.03 -16.25
C SER A 16 9.82 -7.35 -15.53
N LYS A 17 10.30 -8.47 -16.09
CA LYS A 17 10.23 -9.80 -15.48
C LYS A 17 10.86 -9.84 -14.08
N HIS A 18 11.84 -8.97 -13.79
CA HIS A 18 12.47 -8.84 -12.48
C HIS A 18 11.64 -8.10 -11.42
N ALA A 19 10.57 -7.40 -11.83
CA ALA A 19 9.70 -6.61 -10.96
C ALA A 19 8.28 -7.21 -10.80
N VAL A 20 8.03 -8.36 -11.43
CA VAL A 20 6.74 -9.05 -11.45
C VAL A 20 6.86 -10.36 -10.68
N HIS A 21 5.84 -10.72 -9.90
CA HIS A 21 5.87 -11.96 -9.11
C HIS A 21 5.90 -13.21 -10.02
N PRO A 22 6.66 -14.28 -9.70
CA PRO A 22 6.83 -15.43 -10.59
C PRO A 22 5.53 -16.12 -11.04
N SER A 23 4.49 -16.13 -10.18
CA SER A 23 3.16 -16.67 -10.52
C SER A 23 2.43 -15.89 -11.62
N LEU A 24 2.93 -14.70 -11.99
CA LEU A 24 2.36 -13.85 -13.03
C LEU A 24 3.17 -13.90 -14.35
N TYR A 25 4.29 -14.63 -14.40
CA TYR A 25 5.14 -14.69 -15.60
C TYR A 25 4.40 -15.21 -16.84
N GLN A 26 3.41 -16.09 -16.68
CA GLN A 26 2.58 -16.58 -17.78
C GLN A 26 1.71 -15.50 -18.45
N PHE A 27 1.48 -14.37 -17.77
CA PHE A 27 0.72 -13.23 -18.28
C PHE A 27 1.62 -12.12 -18.85
N LEU A 28 2.96 -12.28 -18.84
CA LEU A 28 3.89 -11.33 -19.46
C LEU A 28 3.92 -11.51 -20.99
N PRO A 29 3.87 -10.43 -21.80
CA PRO A 29 4.05 -10.51 -23.24
C PRO A 29 5.33 -11.24 -23.66
N SER A 30 6.41 -11.09 -22.88
CA SER A 30 7.72 -11.69 -23.16
C SER A 30 7.78 -13.22 -23.05
N ASN A 31 6.70 -13.88 -22.60
CA ASN A 31 6.56 -15.33 -22.69
C ASN A 31 5.90 -15.78 -24.02
N THR A 32 5.39 -14.85 -24.84
CA THR A 32 4.84 -15.11 -26.17
C THR A 32 5.89 -14.82 -27.24
N MET A 33 6.16 -15.79 -28.12
CA MET A 33 7.08 -15.60 -29.25
C MET A 33 6.39 -14.86 -30.40
N CYS A 34 6.37 -13.53 -30.34
CA CYS A 34 5.94 -12.68 -31.46
C CYS A 34 7.12 -12.40 -32.40
N THR A 35 6.97 -12.76 -33.67
CA THR A 35 7.95 -12.56 -34.75
C THR A 35 7.64 -11.35 -35.64
N SER A 36 6.39 -10.87 -35.64
CA SER A 36 5.96 -9.67 -36.35
C SER A 36 5.29 -8.62 -35.44
N VAL A 37 5.24 -7.38 -35.92
CA VAL A 37 4.49 -6.29 -35.27
C VAL A 37 2.99 -6.62 -35.19
N SER A 38 2.45 -7.29 -36.20
CA SER A 38 1.04 -7.71 -36.26
C SER A 38 0.69 -8.74 -35.19
N GLU A 39 1.59 -9.69 -34.91
CA GLU A 39 1.43 -10.64 -33.79
C GLU A 39 1.46 -9.93 -32.43
N LEU A 40 2.35 -8.95 -32.26
CA LEU A 40 2.46 -8.19 -31.01
C LEU A 40 1.23 -7.29 -30.77
N GLU A 41 0.69 -6.70 -31.83
CA GLU A 41 -0.55 -5.91 -31.79
C GLU A 41 -1.78 -6.81 -31.53
N ALA A 42 -1.84 -7.99 -32.14
CA ALA A 42 -2.86 -9.00 -31.83
C ALA A 42 -2.77 -9.44 -30.36
N LEU A 43 -1.56 -9.67 -29.83
CA LEU A 43 -1.34 -10.03 -28.42
C LEU A 43 -1.84 -8.93 -27.46
N TYR A 44 -1.48 -7.66 -27.71
CA TYR A 44 -1.90 -6.53 -26.86
C TYR A 44 -3.41 -6.23 -26.93
N ASN A 45 -4.08 -6.62 -28.00
CA ASN A 45 -5.53 -6.52 -28.14
C ASN A 45 -6.27 -7.82 -27.70
N SER A 46 -5.58 -8.94 -27.50
CA SER A 46 -6.19 -10.25 -27.18
C SER A 46 -6.83 -10.34 -25.80
N LYS A 47 -6.44 -9.47 -24.84
CA LYS A 47 -6.92 -9.49 -23.45
C LYS A 47 -7.73 -8.25 -23.13
N SER A 48 -8.92 -8.40 -22.57
CA SER A 48 -9.73 -7.28 -22.09
C SER A 48 -9.02 -6.52 -20.95
N VAL A 49 -8.49 -7.25 -19.97
CA VAL A 49 -7.80 -6.70 -18.80
C VAL A 49 -6.29 -6.56 -19.04
N VAL A 50 -5.73 -5.41 -18.68
CA VAL A 50 -4.29 -5.12 -18.71
C VAL A 50 -3.85 -4.54 -17.36
N ALA A 51 -2.88 -5.18 -16.71
CA ALA A 51 -2.36 -4.81 -15.40
C ALA A 51 -0.93 -4.24 -15.51
N THR A 52 -0.65 -3.13 -14.84
CA THR A 52 0.70 -2.53 -14.76
C THR A 52 0.84 -1.63 -13.53
N THR A 53 2.03 -1.07 -13.32
CA THR A 53 2.25 -0.02 -12.31
C THR A 53 1.88 1.35 -12.88
N CYS A 54 1.57 2.34 -12.03
CA CYS A 54 1.17 3.67 -12.51
C CYS A 54 2.27 4.43 -13.30
N LEU A 55 3.53 3.98 -13.24
CA LEU A 55 4.63 4.48 -14.06
C LEU A 55 4.76 3.74 -15.42
N GLY A 56 4.10 2.59 -15.59
CA GLY A 56 4.10 1.77 -16.81
C GLY A 56 3.29 2.33 -17.97
N VAL A 57 2.61 3.46 -17.79
CA VAL A 57 1.74 4.13 -18.78
C VAL A 57 2.45 4.66 -20.02
N ASN A 58 3.79 4.67 -20.02
CA ASN A 58 4.59 4.94 -21.22
C ASN A 58 4.71 3.71 -22.14
N HIS A 59 4.15 2.56 -21.78
CA HIS A 59 4.12 1.36 -22.62
C HIS A 59 3.18 1.55 -23.82
N ALA A 60 3.62 1.08 -25.00
CA ALA A 60 2.99 1.39 -26.30
C ALA A 60 1.48 1.05 -26.40
N VAL A 61 0.97 0.10 -25.62
CA VAL A 61 -0.47 -0.21 -25.56
C VAL A 61 -1.30 1.02 -25.17
N PHE A 62 -0.84 1.82 -24.21
CA PHE A 62 -1.58 2.98 -23.68
C PHE A 62 -1.60 4.18 -24.64
N SER A 63 -0.80 4.13 -25.71
CA SER A 63 -0.81 5.07 -26.83
C SER A 63 -1.68 4.62 -28.01
N ARG A 64 -2.11 3.35 -28.04
CA ARG A 64 -2.95 2.76 -29.11
C ARG A 64 -4.33 2.31 -28.64
N ARG A 65 -4.52 2.12 -27.34
CA ARG A 65 -5.72 1.54 -26.74
C ARG A 65 -6.17 2.30 -25.50
N THR A 66 -7.43 2.69 -25.52
CA THR A 66 -8.19 3.18 -24.35
C THR A 66 -8.91 2.03 -23.66
N PHE A 67 -9.35 2.27 -22.42
CA PHE A 67 -10.08 1.31 -21.60
C PHE A 67 -11.38 1.93 -21.08
N ASP A 68 -12.42 1.14 -20.85
CA ASP A 68 -13.65 1.63 -20.25
C ASP A 68 -13.43 2.02 -18.78
N TYR A 69 -12.62 1.23 -18.07
CA TYR A 69 -12.29 1.38 -16.65
C TYR A 69 -10.78 1.34 -16.40
N CYS A 70 -10.27 2.29 -15.61
CA CYS A 70 -8.96 2.22 -14.95
C CYS A 70 -9.15 1.97 -13.46
N ILE A 71 -8.60 0.88 -12.92
CA ILE A 71 -8.57 0.61 -11.47
C ILE A 71 -7.15 0.92 -10.97
N VAL A 72 -7.04 1.82 -10.00
CA VAL A 72 -5.78 2.24 -9.38
C VAL A 72 -5.78 1.82 -7.93
N ASP A 73 -5.00 0.80 -7.60
CA ASP A 73 -4.77 0.38 -6.22
C ASP A 73 -3.71 1.27 -5.52
N GLU A 74 -3.78 1.34 -4.19
CA GLU A 74 -2.96 2.22 -3.34
C GLU A 74 -2.93 3.71 -3.77
N ALA A 75 -4.04 4.20 -4.31
CA ALA A 75 -4.19 5.58 -4.81
C ALA A 75 -3.93 6.66 -3.74
N SER A 76 -4.12 6.35 -2.45
CA SER A 76 -3.76 7.25 -1.35
C SER A 76 -2.24 7.45 -1.23
N GLN A 77 -1.43 6.46 -1.61
CA GLN A 77 0.04 6.49 -1.61
C GLN A 77 0.67 7.10 -2.87
N LEU A 78 -0.10 7.24 -3.96
CA LEU A 78 0.37 7.85 -5.20
C LEU A 78 0.37 9.39 -5.14
N THR A 79 1.34 10.03 -5.77
CA THR A 79 1.28 11.47 -6.03
C THR A 79 0.32 11.76 -7.18
N LEU A 80 -0.37 12.91 -7.15
CA LEU A 80 -1.35 13.27 -8.19
C LEU A 80 -0.76 13.19 -9.63
N PRO A 81 0.46 13.69 -9.92
CA PRO A 81 1.05 13.57 -11.26
C PRO A 81 1.25 12.12 -11.74
N VAL A 82 1.53 11.18 -10.82
CA VAL A 82 1.66 9.75 -11.15
C VAL A 82 0.29 9.12 -11.39
N SER A 83 -0.75 9.52 -10.65
CA SER A 83 -2.12 9.03 -10.90
C SER A 83 -2.73 9.56 -12.21
N LEU A 84 -2.36 10.77 -12.67
CA LEU A 84 -2.90 11.34 -13.91
C LEU A 84 -2.53 10.53 -15.17
N GLY A 85 -1.42 9.78 -15.14
CA GLY A 85 -1.00 8.92 -16.24
C GLY A 85 -2.05 7.83 -16.56
N PRO A 86 -2.35 6.90 -15.61
CA PRO A 86 -3.36 5.86 -15.80
C PRO A 86 -4.76 6.42 -16.05
N LEU A 87 -5.13 7.48 -15.33
CA LEU A 87 -6.46 8.09 -15.43
C LEU A 87 -6.78 8.61 -16.83
N ARG A 88 -5.79 9.12 -17.57
CA ARG A 88 -5.94 9.55 -18.97
C ARG A 88 -6.27 8.41 -19.93
N CYS A 89 -5.96 7.16 -19.56
CA CYS A 89 -6.12 6.00 -20.44
C CYS A 89 -7.51 5.35 -20.37
N ALA A 90 -8.43 5.84 -19.54
CA ALA A 90 -9.78 5.30 -19.42
C ALA A 90 -10.90 6.35 -19.36
N ALA A 91 -12.12 5.93 -19.70
CA ALA A 91 -13.32 6.77 -19.61
C ALA A 91 -13.85 6.90 -18.17
N VAL A 92 -13.81 5.80 -17.40
CA VAL A 92 -14.17 5.74 -15.98
C VAL A 92 -12.96 5.29 -15.17
N PHE A 93 -12.86 5.74 -13.92
CA PHE A 93 -11.79 5.32 -13.03
C PHE A 93 -12.29 4.96 -11.62
N VAL A 94 -11.60 4.02 -10.98
CA VAL A 94 -11.83 3.56 -9.62
C VAL A 94 -10.51 3.71 -8.86
N LEU A 95 -10.49 4.61 -7.89
CA LEU A 95 -9.35 4.78 -6.98
C LEU A 95 -9.59 3.96 -5.71
N VAL A 96 -8.71 3.01 -5.44
CA VAL A 96 -8.72 2.19 -4.21
C VAL A 96 -7.53 2.63 -3.35
N GLY A 97 -7.77 2.90 -2.06
CA GLY A 97 -6.72 3.29 -1.12
C GLY A 97 -7.28 3.89 0.16
N ASP A 98 -6.52 3.78 1.25
CA ASP A 98 -6.93 4.27 2.56
C ASP A 98 -6.24 5.61 2.90
N HIS A 99 -7.05 6.58 3.31
CA HIS A 99 -6.67 7.96 3.61
C HIS A 99 -6.31 8.22 5.08
N TYR A 100 -6.60 7.27 5.98
CA TYR A 100 -6.10 7.27 7.35
C TYR A 100 -4.68 6.69 7.47
N GLN A 101 -4.20 6.07 6.39
CA GLN A 101 -2.81 5.62 6.25
C GLN A 101 -1.91 6.78 5.74
N LEU A 102 -0.62 6.54 5.52
CA LEU A 102 0.32 7.65 5.25
C LEU A 102 0.12 8.25 3.84
N PRO A 103 0.26 9.58 3.70
CA PRO A 103 0.32 10.23 2.38
C PRO A 103 1.62 9.86 1.64
N PRO A 104 1.72 10.19 0.33
CA PRO A 104 2.90 9.87 -0.46
C PRO A 104 4.19 10.44 0.14
N LEU A 105 5.32 9.76 -0.09
CA LEU A 105 6.63 10.16 0.42
C LEU A 105 7.20 11.37 -0.37
N VAL A 106 6.64 12.54 -0.11
CA VAL A 106 7.20 13.82 -0.55
C VAL A 106 8.35 14.19 0.39
N ARG A 107 9.57 14.30 -0.15
CA ARG A 107 10.79 14.65 0.62
C ARG A 107 10.86 16.12 1.02
N ASP A 108 10.20 16.98 0.25
CA ASP A 108 10.12 18.42 0.48
C ASP A 108 8.87 18.79 1.32
N SER A 109 9.01 19.74 2.25
CA SER A 109 7.94 20.12 3.18
C SER A 109 6.85 20.99 2.56
N GLU A 110 7.18 21.85 1.59
CA GLU A 110 6.24 22.76 0.94
C GLU A 110 5.39 22.00 -0.09
N ALA A 111 6.04 21.18 -0.93
CA ALA A 111 5.35 20.31 -1.87
C ALA A 111 4.38 19.33 -1.19
N ARG A 112 4.65 18.93 0.07
CA ARG A 112 3.75 18.09 0.88
C ARG A 112 2.48 18.82 1.30
N HIS A 113 2.56 20.11 1.62
CA HIS A 113 1.39 20.92 1.99
C HIS A 113 0.44 21.11 0.80
N GLN A 114 0.99 21.43 -0.38
CA GLN A 114 0.22 21.63 -1.60
C GLN A 114 -0.49 20.35 -2.07
N GLN A 115 0.17 19.19 -1.97
CA GLN A 115 -0.38 17.91 -2.40
C GLN A 115 -1.56 17.40 -1.54
N THR A 116 -1.65 17.84 -0.28
CA THR A 116 -2.70 17.37 0.65
C THR A 116 -4.09 17.84 0.20
N LYS A 117 -4.21 19.13 -0.16
CA LYS A 117 -5.49 19.80 -0.51
C LYS A 117 -6.22 19.21 -1.71
N ILE A 118 -5.52 18.52 -2.61
CA ILE A 118 -6.10 17.95 -3.83
C ILE A 118 -6.53 16.48 -3.61
N LYS A 119 -5.96 15.78 -2.63
CA LYS A 119 -6.34 14.39 -2.31
C LYS A 119 -7.69 14.29 -1.60
N GLU A 120 -8.01 15.26 -0.74
CA GLU A 120 -9.23 15.30 0.07
C GLU A 120 -10.53 15.26 -0.78
N ALA A 121 -10.45 15.68 -2.05
CA ALA A 121 -11.58 15.63 -2.99
C ALA A 121 -11.91 14.24 -3.57
N LEU A 122 -11.00 13.26 -3.48
CA LEU A 122 -11.09 11.98 -4.22
C LEU A 122 -11.48 10.76 -3.34
N ILE A 123 -11.76 10.97 -2.06
CA ILE A 123 -11.67 9.93 -1.01
C ILE A 123 -13.01 9.27 -0.62
N ASN A 124 -14.15 9.84 -1.02
CA ASN A 124 -15.44 9.59 -0.34
C ASN A 124 -16.28 8.40 -0.88
N LEU A 125 -15.69 7.22 -1.13
CA LEU A 125 -16.44 5.99 -1.52
C LEU A 125 -15.77 4.68 -1.01
N PRO A 126 -16.49 3.61 -0.60
CA PRO A 126 -15.89 2.56 0.27
C PRO A 126 -15.91 1.08 -0.24
N LEU A 127 -15.16 0.22 0.51
CA LEU A 127 -15.18 -1.27 0.58
C LEU A 127 -14.36 -2.09 -0.45
N THR A 128 -13.76 -3.27 -0.17
CA THR A 128 -12.83 -3.77 0.91
C THR A 128 -12.43 -5.23 0.62
N GLN A 129 -11.13 -5.61 0.65
CA GLN A 129 -10.63 -7.00 0.43
C GLN A 129 -9.23 -7.29 1.10
N SER A 130 -8.79 -8.56 1.24
CA SER A 130 -7.44 -9.06 1.67
C SER A 130 -7.28 -10.57 1.26
N GLU A 131 -6.29 -11.48 1.53
CA GLU A 131 -4.89 -11.60 2.09
C GLU A 131 -4.39 -13.08 1.85
N ASN A 132 -3.30 -13.76 2.31
CA ASN A 132 -2.11 -13.55 3.19
C ASN A 132 -0.92 -14.49 2.79
N HIS A 133 0.36 -14.09 3.01
CA HIS A 133 1.39 -14.89 3.73
C HIS A 133 2.46 -13.97 4.39
N VAL A 134 3.25 -14.47 5.36
CA VAL A 134 3.99 -13.69 6.40
C VAL A 134 5.21 -12.86 5.91
N GLU A 135 5.49 -11.70 6.55
CA GLU A 135 6.54 -10.73 6.16
C GLU A 135 7.09 -9.87 7.34
N VAL A 136 8.27 -9.25 7.21
CA VAL A 136 8.84 -8.23 8.14
C VAL A 136 9.20 -6.93 7.39
N ASN A 137 8.77 -5.75 7.88
CA ASN A 137 9.08 -4.43 7.29
C ASN A 137 8.84 -3.26 8.27
N THR A 138 9.21 -2.02 7.93
CA THR A 138 8.87 -0.81 8.73
C THR A 138 7.39 -0.45 8.62
N VAL A 139 6.84 0.34 9.56
CA VAL A 139 5.44 0.79 9.54
C VAL A 139 5.05 1.43 8.19
N ASP A 140 5.91 2.29 7.65
CA ASP A 140 5.68 2.99 6.36
C ASP A 140 5.68 2.04 5.15
N ARG A 141 6.26 0.83 5.29
CA ARG A 141 6.24 -0.24 4.27
C ARG A 141 5.21 -1.33 4.56
N TYR A 142 4.67 -1.37 5.78
CA TYR A 142 3.58 -2.27 6.16
C TYR A 142 2.19 -1.65 5.94
N GLN A 143 2.14 -0.44 5.39
CA GLN A 143 0.94 0.18 4.87
C GLN A 143 0.22 -0.74 3.86
N GLY A 144 -1.10 -0.61 3.75
CA GLY A 144 -1.96 -1.43 2.88
C GLY A 144 -2.29 -2.82 3.41
N ARG A 145 -1.43 -3.40 4.27
CA ARG A 145 -1.39 -4.85 4.51
C ARG A 145 -1.55 -5.19 5.98
N ASP A 146 -2.55 -5.97 6.31
CA ASP A 146 -2.71 -6.62 7.61
C ASP A 146 -2.00 -7.99 7.67
N LYS A 147 -1.94 -8.61 8.85
CA LYS A 147 -1.59 -10.02 9.08
C LYS A 147 -2.37 -10.56 10.28
N ASP A 148 -2.49 -11.89 10.37
CA ASP A 148 -3.14 -12.56 11.50
C ASP A 148 -2.43 -12.30 12.84
N CYS A 149 -1.10 -12.28 12.83
CA CYS A 149 -0.27 -11.94 13.98
C CYS A 149 0.77 -10.88 13.58
N ILE A 150 0.93 -9.82 14.38
CA ILE A 150 1.96 -8.78 14.19
C ILE A 150 2.68 -8.47 15.50
N ILE A 151 3.99 -8.24 15.37
CA ILE A 151 4.88 -7.82 16.44
C ILE A 151 5.38 -6.40 16.12
N ILE A 152 5.09 -5.44 17.00
CA ILE A 152 5.51 -4.05 16.90
C ILE A 152 6.64 -3.80 17.90
N SER A 153 7.86 -3.61 17.40
CA SER A 153 9.00 -3.19 18.22
C SER A 153 9.17 -1.68 18.16
N TYR A 154 9.17 -1.02 19.32
CA TYR A 154 9.25 0.44 19.41
C TYR A 154 10.69 0.96 19.53
N VAL A 155 11.67 0.10 19.82
CA VAL A 155 13.13 0.34 19.75
C VAL A 155 13.68 1.51 20.61
N ARG A 156 12.83 2.25 21.33
CA ARG A 156 13.21 3.42 22.14
C ARG A 156 13.16 3.11 23.63
N ASN A 157 14.28 3.33 24.30
CA ASN A 157 14.41 3.46 25.74
C ASN A 157 15.46 4.55 26.01
N ASN A 158 15.09 5.67 26.63
CA ASN A 158 16.05 6.74 26.95
C ASN A 158 15.63 7.53 28.21
N PRO A 159 16.58 8.01 29.03
CA PRO A 159 16.27 8.71 30.28
C PRO A 159 15.51 10.02 30.05
N ASN A 160 15.73 10.66 28.90
CA ASN A 160 15.07 11.91 28.52
C ASN A 160 13.62 11.71 28.02
N LYS A 161 13.10 10.47 28.02
CA LYS A 161 11.75 10.06 27.55
C LYS A 161 11.39 10.55 26.14
N ASN A 162 12.39 10.82 25.30
CA ASN A 162 12.19 11.34 23.95
C ASN A 162 11.83 10.21 22.99
N VAL A 163 10.52 9.99 22.83
CA VAL A 163 9.89 9.08 21.85
C VAL A 163 10.22 9.45 20.39
N GLY A 164 10.47 10.72 20.12
CA GLY A 164 10.77 11.26 18.78
C GLY A 164 9.57 11.33 17.84
N ASN A 165 9.69 12.18 16.81
CA ASN A 165 8.59 12.59 15.92
C ASN A 165 7.85 11.42 15.22
N LEU A 166 8.49 10.24 15.10
CA LEU A 166 7.90 9.01 14.55
C LEU A 166 6.75 8.45 15.41
N LEU A 167 6.85 8.56 16.73
CA LEU A 167 5.87 8.04 17.69
C LEU A 167 4.91 9.10 18.23
N CYS A 168 5.11 10.37 17.84
CA CYS A 168 4.15 11.45 18.02
C CYS A 168 3.16 11.58 16.85
N ASP A 169 3.44 10.93 15.71
CA ASP A 169 2.53 10.91 14.56
C ASP A 169 1.41 9.88 14.76
N TRP A 170 0.21 10.36 15.10
CA TRP A 170 -0.99 9.53 15.27
C TRP A 170 -1.26 8.64 14.06
N ARG A 171 -0.96 9.07 12.82
CA ARG A 171 -1.21 8.25 11.62
C ARG A 171 -0.31 7.01 11.61
N ARG A 172 0.97 7.15 11.98
CA ARG A 172 1.90 6.01 12.07
C ARG A 172 1.52 5.05 13.20
N VAL A 173 1.12 5.58 14.36
CA VAL A 173 0.63 4.77 15.48
C VAL A 173 -0.64 4.00 15.08
N ASN A 174 -1.62 4.68 14.48
CA ASN A 174 -2.86 4.08 13.99
C ASN A 174 -2.59 2.99 12.94
N VAL A 175 -1.77 3.28 11.91
CA VAL A 175 -1.38 2.28 10.89
C VAL A 175 -0.84 1.02 11.56
N ALA A 176 0.16 1.16 12.44
CA ALA A 176 0.82 0.02 13.09
C ALA A 176 -0.15 -0.82 13.93
N LEU A 177 -1.01 -0.17 14.73
CA LEU A 177 -1.97 -0.86 15.60
C LEU A 177 -3.06 -1.58 14.81
N THR A 178 -3.55 -1.02 13.69
CA THR A 178 -4.63 -1.64 12.91
C THR A 178 -4.14 -2.65 11.86
N ARG A 179 -2.86 -3.02 11.81
CA ARG A 179 -2.38 -4.08 10.90
C ARG A 179 -2.63 -5.50 11.44
N ALA A 180 -2.94 -5.68 12.73
CA ALA A 180 -3.14 -7.00 13.33
C ALA A 180 -4.61 -7.45 13.28
N ARG A 181 -4.92 -8.61 12.68
CA ARG A 181 -6.28 -9.18 12.69
C ARG A 181 -6.63 -9.91 13.99
N HIS A 182 -5.77 -10.83 14.44
CA HIS A 182 -6.08 -11.75 15.54
C HIS A 182 -5.18 -11.58 16.75
N LYS A 183 -3.89 -11.25 16.56
CA LYS A 183 -2.94 -11.08 17.66
C LYS A 183 -1.95 -9.95 17.39
N MET A 184 -1.82 -9.05 18.36
CA MET A 184 -0.81 -8.00 18.39
C MET A 184 0.13 -8.24 19.57
N VAL A 185 1.43 -8.02 19.38
CA VAL A 185 2.45 -8.04 20.43
C VAL A 185 3.23 -6.73 20.34
N MET A 186 3.26 -5.95 21.42
CA MET A 186 3.95 -4.66 21.49
C MET A 186 5.18 -4.80 22.40
N VAL A 187 6.35 -4.35 21.92
CA VAL A 187 7.63 -4.49 22.64
C VAL A 187 8.33 -3.13 22.73
N GLY A 188 8.47 -2.59 23.94
CA GLY A 188 9.11 -1.29 24.17
C GLY A 188 9.08 -0.83 25.62
N SER A 189 9.79 0.27 25.91
CA SER A 189 9.91 0.83 27.27
C SER A 189 8.64 1.60 27.67
N LEU A 190 7.88 1.06 28.63
CA LEU A 190 6.61 1.65 29.12
C LEU A 190 6.79 3.12 29.53
N SER A 191 7.83 3.43 30.30
CA SER A 191 8.13 4.78 30.80
C SER A 191 8.50 5.78 29.69
N THR A 192 9.01 5.29 28.55
CA THR A 192 9.30 6.10 27.36
C THR A 192 8.02 6.29 26.54
N LEU A 193 7.26 5.22 26.28
CA LEU A 193 6.07 5.25 25.44
C LEU A 193 4.91 6.05 26.06
N SER A 194 4.77 6.07 27.39
CA SER A 194 3.80 6.93 28.09
C SER A 194 4.03 8.44 27.87
N SER A 195 5.14 8.84 27.26
CA SER A 195 5.42 10.24 26.89
C SER A 195 4.97 10.58 25.46
N SER A 196 4.37 9.64 24.72
CA SER A 196 3.68 9.89 23.44
C SER A 196 2.19 10.10 23.70
N PRO A 197 1.61 11.29 23.37
CA PRO A 197 0.17 11.52 23.48
C PRO A 197 -0.69 10.51 22.68
N PRO A 198 -0.32 10.10 21.44
CA PRO A 198 -0.94 8.97 20.77
C PRO A 198 -1.01 7.65 21.54
N LEU A 199 0.00 7.33 22.36
CA LEU A 199 0.09 6.02 23.03
C LEU A 199 -0.40 6.04 24.48
N LEU A 200 -0.48 7.21 25.12
CA LEU A 200 -0.85 7.35 26.54
C LEU A 200 -2.18 6.65 26.89
N SER A 201 -3.25 6.94 26.16
CA SER A 201 -4.58 6.33 26.40
C SER A 201 -4.60 4.82 26.16
N LEU A 202 -3.82 4.34 25.20
CA LEU A 202 -3.66 2.90 24.95
C LEU A 202 -2.88 2.24 26.10
N ILE A 203 -1.80 2.86 26.56
CA ILE A 203 -0.96 2.34 27.65
C ILE A 203 -1.75 2.23 28.95
N HIS A 204 -2.53 3.27 29.30
CA HIS A 204 -3.44 3.21 30.45
C HIS A 204 -4.40 2.02 30.32
N LEU A 205 -5.06 1.84 29.17
CA LEU A 205 -5.94 0.71 28.92
C LEU A 205 -5.22 -0.65 29.03
N LEU A 206 -3.98 -0.77 28.54
CA LEU A 206 -3.19 -2.01 28.65
C LEU A 206 -2.80 -2.33 30.10
N THR A 207 -2.44 -1.33 30.90
CA THR A 207 -2.10 -1.49 32.32
C THR A 207 -3.35 -1.78 33.17
N ASP A 208 -4.45 -1.06 32.95
CA ASP A 208 -5.75 -1.25 33.63
C ASP A 208 -6.38 -2.61 33.35
N LYS A 209 -6.06 -3.23 32.19
CA LYS A 209 -6.47 -4.59 31.83
C LYS A 209 -5.46 -5.67 32.19
N HIS A 210 -4.32 -5.29 32.78
CA HIS A 210 -3.19 -6.18 33.10
C HIS A 210 -2.69 -6.97 31.88
N TRP A 211 -2.69 -6.33 30.70
CA TRP A 211 -2.14 -6.86 29.45
C TRP A 211 -0.68 -6.45 29.22
N THR A 212 -0.10 -5.67 30.13
CA THR A 212 1.34 -5.42 30.24
C THR A 212 2.01 -6.54 31.05
N THR A 213 3.06 -7.14 30.50
CA THR A 213 3.96 -8.06 31.22
C THR A 213 5.37 -7.50 31.11
N ASP A 214 6.03 -7.30 32.25
CA ASP A 214 7.43 -6.89 32.27
C ASP A 214 8.31 -8.05 31.78
N ILE A 215 9.26 -7.73 30.89
CA ILE A 215 10.29 -8.68 30.45
C ILE A 215 11.39 -8.64 31.51
N ILE A 216 11.35 -9.61 32.41
CA ILE A 216 12.34 -9.82 33.48
C ILE A 216 13.62 -10.41 32.83
N ASP A 217 14.79 -9.91 33.26
CA ASP A 217 16.12 -10.51 33.00
C ASP A 217 16.37 -11.72 33.94
#